data_AF-A0A967WUF1-F1
#
_entry.id   AF-A0A967WUF1-F1
#
_cell.length_a   1.000
_cell.length_b   1.000
_cell.length_c   1.000
_cell.angle_alpha   90.00
_cell.angle_beta   90.00
_cell.angle_gamma   90.00
#
_symmetry.space_group_name_H-M   'P 1'
#
loop_
_entity.id
_entity.type
_entity.pdbx_description
1 polymer ?
#
loop_
_entity_poly.entity_id
_entity_poly.type
_entity_poly.pdbx_seq_one_letter_code
_entity_poly.pdbx_strand_id
1 'polypeptide(L)'
;GRTLAQDFAASFSASGFVTSSGLALGIDAAAHTGAIRGGGNTIAVLAHGLDDIYPARNRSLGLEVENQGALVSEFPIGVSPRAEFFPRRNRIISGLSLGVL
;
A
#
# COMPACT_ATOMS: atom_id res chain seq x y z
N GLY A 1 5.42 -4.63 -15.86
CA GLY A 1 5.44 -4.23 -14.45
C GLY A 1 4.07 -3.79 -13.99
N ARG A 2 3.75 -2.50 -14.13
CA ARG A 2 2.55 -1.88 -13.52
C ARG A 2 1.23 -2.54 -13.90
N THR A 3 0.97 -2.72 -15.20
CA THR A 3 -0.26 -3.38 -15.68
C THR A 3 -0.42 -4.75 -15.05
N LEU A 4 0.63 -5.57 -15.08
CA LEU A 4 0.62 -6.91 -14.48
C LEU A 4 0.35 -6.89 -12.96
N ALA A 5 0.97 -5.97 -12.23
CA ALA A 5 0.72 -5.81 -10.79
C ALA A 5 -0.74 -5.43 -10.50
N GLN A 6 -1.31 -4.55 -11.32
CA GLN A 6 -2.70 -4.15 -11.21
C GLN A 6 -3.65 -5.32 -11.51
N ASP A 7 -3.40 -6.07 -12.58
CA ASP A 7 -4.24 -7.19 -13.00
C ASP A 7 -4.20 -8.33 -11.98
N PHE A 8 -3.02 -8.64 -11.44
CA PHE A 8 -2.88 -9.62 -10.36
C PHE A 8 -3.62 -9.18 -9.10
N ALA A 9 -3.42 -7.94 -8.64
CA ALA A 9 -4.09 -7.45 -7.44
C ALA A 9 -5.62 -7.45 -7.58
N ALA A 10 -6.14 -7.12 -8.76
CA ALA A 10 -7.57 -7.20 -9.05
C ALA A 10 -8.09 -8.64 -8.97
N SER A 11 -7.38 -9.59 -9.58
CA SER A 11 -7.75 -11.01 -9.57
C SER A 11 -7.73 -11.63 -8.17
N PHE A 12 -6.69 -11.34 -7.38
CA PHE A 12 -6.60 -11.83 -5.99
C PHE A 12 -7.68 -11.21 -5.10
N SER A 13 -7.98 -9.93 -5.31
CA SER A 13 -9.04 -9.23 -4.57
C SER A 13 -10.41 -9.83 -4.86
N ALA A 14 -10.71 -10.14 -6.13
CA ALA A 14 -11.93 -10.86 -6.51
C ALA A 14 -12.01 -12.27 -5.89
N SER A 15 -10.87 -12.85 -5.51
CA SER A 15 -10.77 -14.14 -4.81
C SER A 15 -10.77 -14.02 -3.29
N GLY A 16 -10.99 -12.82 -2.73
CA GLY A 16 -11.09 -12.57 -1.30
C GLY A 16 -9.78 -12.25 -0.58
N PHE A 17 -8.66 -12.08 -1.29
CA PHE A 17 -7.40 -11.69 -0.68
C PHE A 17 -7.30 -10.17 -0.48
N VAL A 18 -6.58 -9.77 0.56
CA VAL A 18 -6.25 -8.37 0.85
C VAL A 18 -4.86 -8.07 0.31
N THR A 19 -4.72 -6.99 -0.45
CA THR A 19 -3.41 -6.56 -0.96
C THR A 19 -2.70 -5.67 0.06
N SER A 20 -1.53 -6.05 0.55
CA SER A 20 -0.65 -5.19 1.34
C SER A 20 0.50 -4.66 0.50
N SER A 21 0.74 -3.35 0.51
CA SER A 21 1.89 -2.74 -0.17
C SER A 21 2.29 -1.42 0.50
N GLY A 22 3.22 -0.70 -0.12
CA GLY A 22 3.89 0.43 0.49
C GLY A 22 3.52 1.80 -0.01
N LEU A 23 2.49 1.92 -0.86
CA LEU A 23 2.05 3.17 -1.48
C LEU A 23 3.15 3.93 -2.25
N ALA A 24 4.28 3.29 -2.58
CA ALA A 24 5.32 3.91 -3.40
C ALA A 24 4.83 4.17 -4.84
N LEU A 25 5.58 4.98 -5.60
CA LEU A 25 5.30 5.12 -7.03
C LEU A 25 5.54 3.81 -7.77
N GLY A 26 4.75 3.55 -8.80
CA GLY A 26 4.96 2.41 -9.68
C GLY A 26 4.18 1.17 -9.23
N ILE A 27 4.88 0.10 -8.83
CA ILE A 27 4.27 -1.22 -8.60
C ILE A 27 3.31 -1.18 -7.41
N ASP A 28 3.71 -0.60 -6.28
CA ASP A 28 2.84 -0.45 -5.11
C ASP A 28 1.53 0.28 -5.45
N ALA A 29 1.63 1.43 -6.12
CA ALA A 29 0.46 2.19 -6.55
C ALA A 29 -0.45 1.38 -7.49
N ALA A 30 0.14 0.64 -8.42
CA ALA A 30 -0.61 -0.21 -9.34
C ALA A 30 -1.30 -1.38 -8.62
N ALA A 31 -0.65 -1.99 -7.63
CA ALA A 31 -1.23 -3.05 -6.81
C ALA A 31 -2.43 -2.54 -5.98
N HIS A 32 -2.31 -1.40 -5.30
CA HIS A 32 -3.44 -0.78 -4.59
C HIS A 32 -4.60 -0.46 -5.54
N THR A 33 -4.31 0.16 -6.69
CA THR A 33 -5.31 0.48 -7.70
C THR A 33 -6.02 -0.78 -8.20
N GLY A 34 -5.27 -1.85 -8.45
CA GLY A 34 -5.81 -3.14 -8.88
C GLY A 34 -6.71 -3.75 -7.82
N ALA A 35 -6.28 -3.75 -6.56
CA ALA A 35 -7.06 -4.30 -5.46
C ALA A 35 -8.41 -3.58 -5.28
N ILE A 36 -8.38 -2.25 -5.31
CA ILE A 36 -9.57 -1.39 -5.25
C ILE A 36 -10.51 -1.68 -6.42
N ARG A 37 -9.98 -1.76 -7.65
CA ARG A 37 -10.76 -2.10 -8.86
C ARG A 37 -11.37 -3.49 -8.81
N GLY A 38 -10.69 -4.44 -8.16
CA GLY A 38 -11.20 -5.78 -7.90
C GLY A 38 -12.27 -5.84 -6.81
N GLY A 39 -12.63 -4.70 -6.21
CA GLY A 39 -13.63 -4.61 -5.13
C GLY A 39 -13.15 -5.16 -3.78
N GLY A 40 -11.85 -5.45 -3.63
CA GLY A 40 -11.27 -5.95 -2.38
C GLY A 40 -10.75 -4.83 -1.49
N ASN A 41 -10.28 -5.22 -0.30
CA ASN A 41 -9.60 -4.31 0.62
C ASN A 41 -8.10 -4.25 0.32
N THR A 42 -7.47 -3.13 0.67
CA THR A 42 -6.02 -2.98 0.55
C THR A 42 -5.40 -2.22 1.72
N ILE A 43 -4.19 -2.61 2.11
CA ILE A 43 -3.47 -2.05 3.25
C ILE A 43 -2.19 -1.38 2.75
N ALA A 44 -2.06 -0.07 2.94
CA ALA A 44 -0.82 0.65 2.70
C ALA A 44 -0.04 0.81 4.01
N VAL A 45 1.17 0.25 4.05
CA VAL A 45 2.06 0.44 5.20
C VAL A 45 2.95 1.64 4.90
N LEU A 46 2.91 2.70 5.70
CA LEU A 46 3.68 3.93 5.50
C LEU A 46 5.04 3.87 6.20
N ALA A 47 6.02 4.62 5.68
CA ALA A 47 7.38 4.72 6.21
C ALA A 47 7.57 5.99 7.06
N HIS A 48 6.48 6.58 7.54
CA HIS A 48 6.39 7.88 8.20
C HIS A 48 5.06 7.97 8.98
N GLY A 49 4.83 9.04 9.74
CA GLY A 49 3.61 9.21 10.54
C GLY A 49 2.32 9.20 9.70
N LEU A 50 1.18 8.91 10.34
CA LEU A 50 -0.14 8.88 9.68
C LEU A 50 -0.74 10.27 9.39
N ASP A 51 -0.04 11.34 9.77
CA ASP A 51 -0.44 12.74 9.55
C ASP A 51 -0.27 13.23 8.11
N ASP A 52 0.45 12.50 7.26
CA ASP A 52 0.57 12.83 5.84
C ASP A 52 0.63 11.59 4.96
N ILE A 53 0.36 11.76 3.66
CA ILE A 53 0.52 10.72 2.64
C ILE A 53 1.71 11.07 1.74
N TYR A 54 2.75 10.24 1.80
CA TYR A 54 3.91 10.30 0.92
C TYR A 54 4.00 9.05 0.03
N PRO A 55 4.33 9.20 -1.26
CA PRO A 55 4.61 10.46 -1.96
C PRO A 55 3.34 11.25 -2.25
N ALA A 56 3.44 12.59 -2.30
CA ALA A 56 2.29 13.47 -2.53
C ALA A 56 1.48 13.14 -3.81
N ARG A 57 2.15 12.59 -4.83
CA ARG A 57 1.51 12.13 -6.08
C ARG A 57 0.48 11.01 -5.83
N ASN A 58 0.66 10.20 -4.79
CA ASN A 58 -0.25 9.14 -4.40
C ASN A 58 -1.23 9.57 -3.29
N ARG A 59 -1.38 10.87 -2.99
CA ARG A 59 -2.30 11.34 -1.94
C ARG A 59 -3.74 10.88 -2.20
N SER A 60 -4.26 11.06 -3.43
CA SER A 60 -5.61 10.59 -3.79
C SER A 60 -5.74 9.09 -3.57
N LEU A 61 -4.78 8.32 -4.09
CA LEU A 61 -4.78 6.86 -3.95
C LEU A 61 -4.69 6.42 -2.48
N GLY A 62 -3.91 7.11 -1.65
CA GLY A 62 -3.83 6.81 -0.22
C GLY A 62 -5.16 7.04 0.51
N LEU A 63 -5.92 8.08 0.13
CA LEU A 63 -7.26 8.30 0.65
C LEU A 63 -8.25 7.24 0.14
N GLU A 64 -8.11 6.76 -1.09
CA GLU A 64 -8.90 5.63 -1.58
C GLU A 64 -8.59 4.33 -0.81
N VAL A 65 -7.30 4.09 -0.51
CA VAL A 65 -6.86 2.97 0.35
C VAL A 65 -7.43 3.08 1.76
N GLU A 66 -7.46 4.28 2.34
CA GLU A 66 -8.07 4.52 3.66
C GLU A 66 -9.56 4.20 3.65
N ASN A 67 -10.29 4.61 2.60
CA ASN A 67 -11.72 4.31 2.47
C ASN A 67 -12.01 2.83 2.18
N GLN A 68 -11.07 2.12 1.55
CA GLN A 68 -11.23 0.73 1.11
C GLN A 68 -10.16 -0.18 1.71
N GLY A 69 -9.91 -0.01 3.01
CA GLY A 69 -8.94 -0.79 3.76
C GLY A 69 -8.32 -0.01 4.91
N ALA A 70 -6.99 0.16 4.89
CA ALA A 70 -6.28 0.84 5.97
C ALA A 70 -4.94 1.46 5.55
N LEU A 71 -4.59 2.56 6.21
CA LEU A 71 -3.22 3.05 6.32
C LEU A 71 -2.62 2.57 7.65
N VAL A 72 -1.43 1.97 7.60
CA VAL A 72 -0.74 1.43 8.78
C VAL A 72 0.64 2.07 8.88
N SER A 73 1.08 2.48 10.07
CA SER A 73 2.45 2.96 10.29
C SER A 73 3.00 2.49 11.64
N GLU A 74 4.31 2.22 11.67
CA GLU A 74 5.05 1.98 12.93
C GLU A 74 5.62 3.28 13.54
N PHE A 75 5.42 4.42 12.88
CA PHE A 75 5.97 5.70 13.29
C PHE A 75 4.91 6.58 14.00
N PRO A 76 5.31 7.31 15.06
CA PRO A 76 4.46 8.33 15.65
C PRO A 76 4.05 9.41 14.65
N ILE A 77 2.96 10.11 14.97
CA ILE A 77 2.52 11.33 14.26
C ILE A 77 3.65 12.37 14.24
N GLY A 78 3.82 13.06 13.11
CA GLY A 78 4.81 14.11 12.88
C GLY A 78 6.16 13.62 12.35
N VAL A 79 6.36 12.30 12.23
CA VAL A 79 7.60 11.76 11.67
C VAL A 79 7.57 11.89 10.15
N SER A 80 8.46 12.70 9.58
CA SER A 80 8.63 12.85 8.12
C SER A 80 9.25 11.60 7.45
N PRO A 81 8.97 11.37 6.15
CA PRO A 81 9.58 10.28 5.39
C PRO A 81 11.10 10.47 5.24
N ARG A 82 11.84 9.39 5.46
CA ARG A 82 13.30 9.32 5.28
C ARG A 82 13.69 8.06 4.53
N ALA A 83 14.72 8.14 3.68
CA ALA A 83 15.15 7.03 2.84
C ALA A 83 15.41 5.74 3.65
N GLU A 84 15.99 5.86 4.83
CA GLU A 84 16.25 4.73 5.74
C GLU A 84 15.00 4.02 6.26
N PHE A 85 13.83 4.67 6.23
CA PHE A 85 12.58 4.10 6.75
C PHE A 85 11.88 3.19 5.75
N PHE A 86 12.10 3.38 4.45
CA PHE A 86 11.43 2.58 3.42
C PHE A 86 11.85 1.09 3.46
N PRO A 87 13.15 0.73 3.53
CA PRO A 87 13.55 -0.66 3.69
C PRO A 87 13.05 -1.27 4.99
N ARG A 88 13.08 -0.50 6.09
CA ARG A 88 12.63 -0.95 7.42
C ARG A 88 11.14 -1.28 7.44
N ARG A 89 10.32 -0.44 6.79
CA ARG A 89 8.87 -0.65 6.63
C ARG A 89 8.54 -1.95 5.90
N ASN A 90 9.35 -2.36 4.92
CA ASN A 90 9.05 -3.53 4.07
C ASN A 90 8.89 -4.84 4.86
N ARG A 91 9.55 -4.98 6.02
CA ARG A 91 9.35 -6.14 6.91
C ARG A 91 7.90 -6.30 7.37
N ILE A 92 7.18 -5.19 7.54
CA ILE A 92 5.78 -5.18 7.95
C ILE A 92 4.90 -5.57 6.76
N ILE A 93 5.20 -5.07 5.56
CA ILE A 93 4.47 -5.46 4.34
C ILE A 93 4.54 -6.98 4.15
N SER A 94 5.74 -7.55 4.18
CA SER A 94 5.91 -9.00 4.04
C SER A 94 5.34 -9.77 5.23
N GLY A 95 5.41 -9.21 6.44
CA GLY A 95 4.89 -9.85 7.65
C GLY A 95 3.36 -9.91 7.71
N LEU A 96 2.67 -9.00 7.03
CA LEU A 96 1.21 -9.00 6.92
C LEU A 96 0.68 -9.97 5.87
N SER A 97 1.55 -10.49 4.99
CA SER A 97 1.12 -11.27 3.83
C SER A 97 1.26 -12.77 4.03
N LEU A 98 0.43 -13.55 3.32
CA LEU A 98 0.59 -15.00 3.19
C LEU A 98 1.62 -15.39 2.11
N GLY A 99 2.00 -14.43 1.26
CA GLY A 99 2.94 -14.58 0.15
C GLY A 99 3.35 -13.22 -0.40
N VAL A 100 4.46 -13.17 -1.14
CA VAL A 100 5.01 -11.95 -1.76
C VAL A 100 5.24 -12.22 -3.25
N LEU A 101 4.97 -11.23 -4.10
CA LEU A 101 5.03 -11.29 -5.56
C LEU A 101 5.97 -10.22 -6.13
#